data_AF-X1R2W9-F1
#
_entry.id   AF-X1R2W9-F1
#
_cell.length_a   1.000
_cell.length_b   1.000
_cell.length_c   1.000
_cell.angle_alpha   90.00
_cell.angle_beta   90.00
_cell.angle_gamma   90.00
#
_symmetry.space_group_name_H-M   'P 1'
#
loop_
_entity.id
_entity.type
_entity.pdbx_description
1 polymer ?
#
loop_
_entity_poly.entity_id
_entity_poly.type
_entity_poly.pdbx_seq_one_letter_code
_entity_poly.pdbx_strand_id
1 'polypeptide(L)'
;DLAHLFNLGQYIESVAPKYRDFMDTTRTAVIDTGVLMHQIPGGMTTNLVAQLREANALDRIDEVYAEIPRIRKELGYLPLVTPTSQIVGVQAVQNVLVGRYKLIPRQVQDYVYGLYGKPPAPIDPEIQEIVLKYYQRGKTPITCRPADVIEPELDEAKEAVKDFTQDIGDVLIDALYPITGLGFLKRKYGLETPRC
;
A
#
# COMPACT_ATOMS: atom_id res chain seq x y z
N ASP A 1 -5.16 21.10 -30.92
CA ASP A 1 -5.97 20.69 -32.07
C ASP A 1 -6.93 19.60 -31.62
N LEU A 2 -8.23 19.82 -31.78
CA LEU A 2 -9.28 18.90 -31.31
C LEU A 2 -9.34 17.62 -32.15
N ALA A 3 -9.03 17.69 -33.44
CA ALA A 3 -9.04 16.52 -34.33
C ALA A 3 -7.98 15.49 -33.91
N HIS A 4 -6.82 15.97 -33.45
CA HIS A 4 -5.76 15.10 -32.94
C HIS A 4 -6.17 14.39 -31.63
N LEU A 5 -6.81 15.10 -30.70
CA LEU A 5 -7.34 14.50 -29.45
C LEU A 5 -8.43 13.46 -29.73
N PHE A 6 -9.29 13.70 -30.73
CA PHE A 6 -10.31 12.75 -31.15
C PHE A 6 -9.68 11.43 -31.66
N ASN A 7 -8.66 11.52 -32.51
CA ASN A 7 -7.96 10.33 -33.02
C ASN A 7 -7.26 9.55 -31.90
N LEU A 8 -6.66 10.23 -30.92
CA LEU A 8 -6.08 9.60 -29.73
C LEU A 8 -7.15 8.90 -28.88
N GLY A 9 -8.33 9.52 -28.71
CA GLY A 9 -9.46 8.91 -28.04
C GLY A 9 -9.92 7.62 -28.72
N GLN A 10 -10.09 7.64 -30.05
CA GLN A 10 -10.45 6.43 -30.81
C GLN A 10 -9.41 5.31 -30.68
N TYR A 11 -8.13 5.65 -30.61
CA TYR A 11 -7.07 4.67 -30.39
C TYR A 11 -7.19 4.02 -29.00
N ILE A 12 -7.39 4.80 -27.93
CA ILE A 12 -7.58 4.28 -26.58
C ILE A 12 -8.81 3.36 -26.51
N GLU A 13 -9.93 3.75 -27.12
CA GLU A 13 -11.15 2.94 -27.19
C GLU A 13 -10.93 1.61 -27.93
N SER A 14 -10.04 1.57 -28.92
CA SER A 14 -9.69 0.32 -29.61
C SER A 14 -8.87 -0.65 -28.75
N VAL A 15 -8.16 -0.14 -27.74
CA VAL A 15 -7.28 -0.92 -26.84
C VAL A 15 -8.00 -1.30 -25.55
N ALA A 16 -8.87 -0.43 -25.02
CA ALA A 16 -9.53 -0.59 -23.73
C ALA A 16 -10.27 -1.94 -23.54
N PRO A 17 -10.94 -2.53 -24.56
CA PRO A 17 -11.61 -3.82 -24.40
C PRO A 17 -10.70 -4.98 -23.98
N LYS A 18 -9.39 -4.92 -24.29
CA LYS A 18 -8.41 -5.94 -23.87
C LYS A 18 -8.21 -5.99 -22.35
N TYR A 19 -8.57 -4.92 -21.65
CA TYR A 19 -8.38 -4.76 -20.21
C TYR A 19 -9.72 -4.78 -19.44
N ARG A 20 -10.81 -5.22 -20.08
CA ARG A 20 -12.16 -5.23 -19.50
C ARG A 20 -12.20 -5.91 -18.13
N ASP A 21 -11.48 -7.01 -17.97
CA ASP A 21 -11.46 -7.79 -16.71
C ASP A 21 -10.76 -7.06 -15.56
N PHE A 22 -9.99 -6.02 -15.86
CA PHE A 22 -9.30 -5.18 -14.86
C PHE A 22 -10.05 -3.86 -14.57
N MET A 23 -11.18 -3.60 -15.23
CA MET A 23 -11.98 -2.41 -14.97
C MET A 23 -12.71 -2.53 -13.63
N ASP A 24 -12.79 -1.44 -12.88
CA ASP A 24 -13.55 -1.42 -11.63
C ASP A 24 -15.04 -1.60 -11.92
N THR A 25 -15.57 -2.75 -11.52
CA THR A 25 -16.99 -3.13 -11.65
C THR A 25 -17.68 -3.20 -10.29
N THR A 26 -17.03 -2.73 -9.22
CA THR A 26 -17.54 -2.87 -7.85
C THR A 26 -18.82 -2.08 -7.60
N ARG A 27 -19.12 -1.07 -8.43
CA ARG A 27 -20.35 -0.27 -8.38
C ARG A 27 -20.92 -0.03 -9.77
N THR A 28 -22.25 0.04 -9.84
CA THR A 28 -22.98 0.41 -11.07
C THR A 28 -22.84 1.89 -11.41
N ALA A 29 -22.57 2.75 -10.41
CA ALA A 29 -22.39 4.18 -10.60
C ALA A 29 -20.93 4.50 -10.99
N VAL A 30 -20.75 5.23 -12.09
CA VAL A 30 -19.44 5.70 -12.58
C VAL A 30 -18.83 6.77 -11.65
N ILE A 31 -19.67 7.48 -10.89
CA ILE A 31 -19.26 8.54 -9.94
C ILE A 31 -19.55 8.06 -8.51
N ASP A 32 -18.51 8.07 -7.66
CA ASP A 32 -18.63 7.72 -6.24
C ASP A 32 -18.82 8.98 -5.38
N THR A 33 -20.07 9.27 -4.99
CA THR A 33 -20.40 10.37 -4.06
C THR A 33 -20.02 10.08 -2.61
N GLY A 34 -19.78 8.81 -2.26
CA GLY A 34 -19.37 8.38 -0.92
C GLY A 34 -18.01 8.91 -0.50
N VAL A 35 -17.15 9.26 -1.46
CA VAL A 35 -15.83 9.87 -1.23
C VAL A 35 -15.94 11.13 -0.36
N LEU A 36 -17.03 11.89 -0.46
CA LEU A 36 -17.25 13.08 0.38
C LEU A 36 -17.43 12.73 1.87
N MET A 37 -17.92 11.53 2.16
CA MET A 37 -18.17 11.06 3.52
C MET A 37 -16.95 10.34 4.10
N HIS A 38 -16.43 9.32 3.40
CA HIS A 38 -15.38 8.46 3.93
C HIS A 38 -13.95 8.93 3.56
N GLN A 39 -13.81 9.85 2.59
CA GLN A 39 -12.52 10.40 2.13
C GLN A 39 -11.54 9.34 1.60
N ILE A 40 -12.06 8.22 1.11
CA ILE A 40 -11.26 7.10 0.61
C ILE A 40 -11.03 7.31 -0.89
N PRO A 41 -9.77 7.32 -1.37
CA PRO A 41 -9.49 7.32 -2.81
C PRO A 41 -10.04 6.06 -3.47
N GLY A 42 -10.58 6.16 -4.69
CA GLY A 42 -11.23 5.04 -5.38
C GLY A 42 -10.42 3.73 -5.39
N GLY A 43 -9.12 3.80 -5.71
CA GLY A 43 -8.25 2.60 -5.71
C GLY A 43 -8.02 1.94 -4.34
N MET A 44 -8.24 2.67 -3.24
CA MET A 44 -8.23 2.09 -1.90
C MET A 44 -9.57 1.38 -1.60
N THR A 45 -10.70 1.89 -2.09
CA THR A 45 -12.02 1.26 -1.94
C THR A 45 -12.05 -0.13 -2.56
N THR A 46 -11.54 -0.28 -3.79
CA THR A 46 -11.53 -1.57 -4.51
C THR A 46 -10.72 -2.63 -3.74
N ASN A 47 -9.56 -2.25 -3.21
CA ASN A 47 -8.72 -3.15 -2.39
C ASN A 47 -9.40 -3.55 -1.07
N LEU A 48 -10.04 -2.59 -0.40
CA LEU A 48 -10.74 -2.84 0.86
C LEU A 48 -11.94 -3.78 0.69
N VAL A 49 -12.71 -3.59 -0.39
CA VAL A 49 -13.82 -4.49 -0.78
C VAL A 49 -13.31 -5.90 -1.06
N ALA A 50 -12.19 -6.04 -1.77
CA ALA A 50 -11.58 -7.35 -2.03
C ALA A 50 -11.22 -8.08 -0.73
N GLN A 51 -10.55 -7.40 0.22
CA GLN A 51 -10.19 -7.97 1.52
C GLN A 51 -11.42 -8.42 2.32
N LEU A 52 -12.48 -7.62 2.35
CA LEU A 52 -13.71 -7.98 3.07
C LEU A 52 -14.45 -9.15 2.41
N ARG A 53 -14.42 -9.25 1.07
CA ARG A 53 -14.99 -10.40 0.34
C ARG A 53 -14.23 -11.68 0.65
N GLU A 54 -12.91 -11.64 0.64
CA GLU A 54 -12.06 -12.80 1.02
C GLU A 54 -12.33 -13.26 2.46
N ALA A 55 -12.62 -12.32 3.36
CA ALA A 55 -12.99 -12.59 4.75
C ALA A 55 -14.47 -12.96 4.96
N ASN A 56 -15.29 -13.04 3.90
CA ASN A 56 -16.75 -13.21 3.97
C ASN A 56 -17.45 -12.21 4.92
N ALA A 57 -16.99 -10.96 4.93
CA ALA A 57 -17.44 -9.91 5.86
C ALA A 57 -17.81 -8.60 5.13
N LEU A 58 -18.26 -8.70 3.88
CA LEU A 58 -18.61 -7.54 3.06
C LEU A 58 -19.78 -6.73 3.65
N ASP A 59 -20.67 -7.38 4.40
CA ASP A 59 -21.75 -6.77 5.17
C ASP A 59 -21.26 -5.77 6.23
N ARG A 60 -20.00 -5.85 6.64
CA ARG A 60 -19.38 -4.98 7.66
C ARG A 60 -18.65 -3.77 7.08
N ILE A 61 -18.80 -3.50 5.79
CA ILE A 61 -18.09 -2.41 5.10
C ILE A 61 -18.38 -1.03 5.72
N ASP A 62 -19.61 -0.80 6.21
CA ASP A 62 -19.99 0.46 6.85
C ASP A 62 -19.28 0.66 8.19
N GLU A 63 -19.02 -0.42 8.94
CA GLU A 63 -18.20 -0.36 10.16
C GLU A 63 -16.76 0.07 9.83
N VAL A 64 -16.21 -0.45 8.72
CA VAL A 64 -14.86 -0.09 8.26
C VAL A 64 -14.81 1.39 7.85
N TYR A 65 -15.83 1.88 7.15
CA TYR A 65 -15.93 3.30 6.80
C TYR A 65 -16.03 4.20 8.03
N ALA A 66 -16.70 3.75 9.10
CA ALA A 66 -16.77 4.49 10.37
C ALA A 66 -15.46 4.45 11.16
N GLU A 67 -14.65 3.38 10.99
CA GLU A 67 -13.39 3.19 11.70
C GLU A 67 -12.22 3.98 11.09
N ILE A 68 -12.18 4.11 9.76
CA ILE A 68 -11.14 4.87 9.03
C ILE A 68 -10.90 6.29 9.57
N PRO A 69 -11.92 7.16 9.73
CA PRO A 69 -11.70 8.51 10.24
C PRO A 69 -11.21 8.53 11.69
N ARG A 70 -11.56 7.50 12.50
CA ARG A 70 -11.09 7.37 13.88
C ARG A 70 -9.60 7.06 13.92
N ILE A 71 -9.18 6.02 13.20
CA ILE A 71 -7.76 5.65 13.08
C ILE A 71 -6.96 6.80 12.50
N ARG A 72 -7.48 7.47 11.46
CA ARG A 72 -6.78 8.62 10.87
C ARG A 72 -6.53 9.73 11.89
N LYS A 73 -7.49 10.02 12.76
CA LYS A 73 -7.32 11.00 13.84
C LYS A 73 -6.29 10.52 14.87
N GLU A 74 -6.42 9.26 15.31
CA GLU A 74 -5.51 8.62 16.29
C GLU A 74 -4.06 8.58 15.78
N LEU A 75 -3.87 8.42 14.47
CA LEU A 75 -2.56 8.42 13.79
C LEU A 75 -2.09 9.81 13.35
N GLY A 76 -2.65 10.89 13.92
CA GLY A 76 -2.14 12.25 13.67
C GLY A 76 -2.58 12.86 12.34
N TYR A 77 -3.79 12.55 11.87
CA TYR A 77 -4.35 12.99 10.59
C TYR A 77 -3.52 12.62 9.36
N LEU A 78 -3.00 11.39 9.35
CA LEU A 78 -2.29 10.81 8.23
C LEU A 78 -3.02 11.06 6.89
N PRO A 79 -2.36 11.65 5.86
CA PRO A 79 -2.98 11.85 4.55
C PRO A 79 -3.37 10.51 3.91
N LEU A 80 -4.56 10.44 3.32
CA LEU A 80 -5.05 9.21 2.66
C LEU A 80 -4.60 9.17 1.20
N VAL A 81 -3.29 8.99 1.00
CA VAL A 81 -2.65 8.79 -0.30
C VAL A 81 -1.74 7.57 -0.24
N THR A 82 -1.34 6.98 -1.36
CA THR A 82 -0.40 5.85 -1.34
C THR A 82 0.96 6.32 -0.76
N PRO A 83 1.59 5.57 0.18
CA PRO A 83 1.19 4.27 0.73
C PRO A 83 0.28 4.32 1.98
N THR A 84 0.09 5.50 2.56
CA THR A 84 -0.55 5.70 3.86
C THR A 84 -2.05 5.42 3.89
N SER A 85 -2.72 5.55 2.74
CA SER A 85 -4.11 5.13 2.55
C SER A 85 -4.30 3.63 2.85
N GLN A 86 -3.40 2.77 2.33
CA GLN A 86 -3.46 1.33 2.58
C GLN A 86 -3.17 0.98 4.04
N ILE A 87 -2.25 1.71 4.69
CA ILE A 87 -1.93 1.51 6.12
C ILE A 87 -3.20 1.70 6.97
N VAL A 88 -3.94 2.79 6.75
CA VAL A 88 -5.20 3.06 7.46
C VAL A 88 -6.28 2.05 7.09
N GLY A 89 -6.41 1.70 5.80
CA GLY A 89 -7.42 0.74 5.33
C GLY A 89 -7.27 -0.64 5.95
N VAL A 90 -6.06 -1.20 5.90
CA VAL A 90 -5.79 -2.52 6.46
C VAL A 90 -6.01 -2.51 7.97
N GLN A 91 -5.53 -1.47 8.68
CA GLN A 91 -5.78 -1.37 10.12
C GLN A 91 -7.28 -1.26 10.45
N ALA A 92 -8.07 -0.55 9.64
CA ALA A 92 -9.51 -0.43 9.81
C ALA A 92 -10.21 -1.78 9.63
N VAL A 93 -9.87 -2.53 8.58
CA VAL A 93 -10.39 -3.89 8.37
C VAL A 93 -10.03 -4.80 9.56
N GLN A 94 -8.78 -4.77 10.03
CA GLN A 94 -8.35 -5.57 11.18
C GLN A 94 -9.08 -5.17 12.48
N ASN A 95 -9.28 -3.87 12.71
CA ASN A 95 -10.00 -3.35 13.86
C ASN A 95 -11.46 -3.83 13.89
N VAL A 96 -12.11 -3.89 12.72
CA VAL A 96 -13.49 -4.38 12.58
C VAL A 96 -13.55 -5.89 12.75
N LEU A 97 -12.69 -6.65 12.07
CA LEU A 97 -12.75 -8.12 12.06
C LEU A 97 -12.28 -8.76 13.38
N VAL A 98 -11.18 -8.27 13.95
CA VAL A 98 -10.51 -8.89 15.11
C VAL A 98 -10.75 -8.09 16.40
N GLY A 99 -10.95 -6.78 16.27
CA GLY A 99 -11.07 -5.83 17.37
C GLY A 99 -9.95 -4.78 17.33
N ARG A 100 -10.25 -3.58 17.84
CA ARG A 100 -9.36 -2.42 17.72
C ARG A 100 -7.95 -2.70 18.25
N TYR A 101 -6.95 -2.50 17.39
CA TYR A 101 -5.52 -2.62 17.69
C TYR A 101 -5.10 -3.97 18.33
N LYS A 102 -5.88 -5.03 18.15
CA LYS A 102 -5.47 -6.39 18.57
C LYS A 102 -4.48 -7.01 17.60
N LEU A 103 -4.66 -6.74 16.31
CA LEU A 103 -3.73 -7.10 15.25
C LEU A 103 -3.25 -5.81 14.60
N ILE A 104 -1.94 -5.59 14.63
CA ILE A 104 -1.30 -4.35 14.20
C ILE A 104 -0.31 -4.70 13.09
N PRO A 105 -0.58 -4.32 11.83
CA PRO A 105 0.36 -4.53 10.73
C PRO A 105 1.69 -3.80 10.99
N ARG A 106 2.78 -4.38 10.49
CA ARG A 106 4.12 -3.80 10.62
C ARG A 106 4.18 -2.35 10.12
N GLN A 107 3.50 -2.04 9.02
CA GLN A 107 3.49 -0.70 8.43
C GLN A 107 2.87 0.36 9.35
N VAL A 108 1.91 -0.03 10.20
CA VAL A 108 1.35 0.88 11.23
C VAL A 108 2.40 1.12 12.31
N GLN A 109 3.13 0.09 12.73
CA GLN A 109 4.22 0.24 13.69
C GLN A 109 5.36 1.09 13.14
N ASP A 110 5.78 0.85 11.90
CA ASP A 110 6.78 1.63 11.19
C ASP A 110 6.36 3.11 11.08
N TYR A 111 5.08 3.38 10.76
CA TYR A 111 4.51 4.74 10.75
C TYR A 111 4.57 5.40 12.12
N VAL A 112 4.06 4.74 13.16
CA VAL A 112 4.02 5.26 14.53
C VAL A 112 5.43 5.46 15.10
N TYR A 113 6.38 4.62 14.70
CA TYR A 113 7.79 4.76 15.05
C TYR A 113 8.47 5.94 14.33
N GLY A 114 7.87 6.48 13.27
CA GLY A 114 8.35 7.66 12.55
C GLY A 114 9.08 7.37 11.24
N LEU A 115 9.09 6.12 10.75
CA LEU A 115 9.79 5.75 9.49
C LEU A 115 9.17 6.35 8.22
N TYR A 116 7.97 6.90 8.32
CA TYR A 116 7.28 7.59 7.23
C TYR A 116 7.40 9.12 7.33
N GLY A 117 8.19 9.60 8.29
CA GLY A 117 8.36 11.03 8.57
C GLY A 117 7.41 11.53 9.66
N LYS A 118 7.27 12.85 9.74
CA LYS A 118 6.52 13.54 10.80
C LYS A 118 5.01 13.58 10.48
N PRO A 119 4.14 13.06 11.36
CA PRO A 119 2.69 13.21 11.23
C PRO A 119 2.25 14.69 11.23
N PRO A 120 1.17 15.06 10.49
CA PRO A 120 0.62 16.42 10.50
C PRO A 120 0.17 16.91 11.88
N ALA A 121 -0.36 16.01 12.70
CA ALA A 121 -0.73 16.25 14.09
C ALA A 121 -0.11 15.18 15.00
N PRO A 122 0.00 15.42 16.32
CA PRO A 122 0.47 14.40 17.25
C PRO A 122 -0.35 13.12 17.16
N ILE A 123 0.33 11.97 17.18
CA ILE A 123 -0.31 10.66 17.35
C ILE A 123 -0.87 10.57 18.77
N ASP A 124 -2.02 9.92 18.91
CA ASP A 124 -2.61 9.65 20.21
C ASP A 124 -1.62 8.86 21.10
N PRO A 125 -1.26 9.36 22.30
CA PRO A 125 -0.26 8.72 23.15
C PRO A 125 -0.62 7.30 23.57
N GLU A 126 -1.89 7.02 23.82
CA GLU A 126 -2.34 5.69 24.23
C GLU A 126 -2.20 4.71 23.07
N ILE A 127 -2.57 5.14 21.87
CA ILE A 127 -2.42 4.34 20.65
C ILE A 127 -0.94 4.12 20.32
N GLN A 128 -0.09 5.14 20.47
CA GLN A 128 1.35 5.00 20.27
C GLN A 128 1.95 3.94 21.19
N GLU A 129 1.56 3.94 22.47
CA GLU A 129 2.01 2.94 23.43
C GLU A 129 1.54 1.53 23.05
N ILE A 130 0.26 1.37 22.67
CA ILE A 130 -0.31 0.08 22.25
C ILE A 130 0.43 -0.44 21.01
N VAL A 131 0.61 0.40 19.99
CA VAL A 131 1.20 0.03 18.69
C VAL A 131 2.67 -0.38 18.85
N LEU A 132 3.45 0.38 19.62
CA LEU A 132 4.89 0.14 19.78
C LEU A 132 5.23 -0.85 20.88
N LYS A 133 4.25 -1.34 21.65
CA LYS A 133 4.47 -2.21 22.81
C LYS A 133 5.40 -3.40 22.53
N TYR A 134 5.23 -4.04 21.38
CA TYR A 134 5.99 -5.22 20.95
C TYR A 134 6.78 -4.99 19.64
N TYR A 135 7.05 -3.72 19.30
CA TYR A 135 7.74 -3.40 18.06
C TYR A 135 9.26 -3.67 18.17
N GLN A 136 9.82 -4.29 17.13
CA GLN A 136 11.20 -4.79 17.14
C GLN A 136 12.25 -3.67 17.24
N ARG A 137 11.96 -2.46 16.74
CA ARG A 137 12.88 -1.30 16.80
C ARG A 137 12.73 -0.47 18.08
N GLY A 138 11.89 -0.91 19.02
CA GLY A 138 11.69 -0.28 20.32
C GLY A 138 10.46 0.63 20.41
N LYS A 139 10.30 1.26 21.59
CA LYS A 139 9.11 2.05 21.95
C LYS A 139 9.25 3.56 21.73
N THR A 140 10.47 4.03 21.50
CA THR A 140 10.76 5.45 21.33
C THR A 140 10.78 5.78 19.84
N PRO A 141 9.83 6.58 19.33
CA PRO A 141 9.82 6.99 17.93
C PRO A 141 11.07 7.81 17.56
N ILE A 142 11.50 7.69 16.31
CA ILE A 142 12.54 8.56 15.76
C ILE A 142 11.99 9.95 15.49
N THR A 143 12.87 10.95 15.56
CA THR A 143 12.56 12.35 15.24
C THR A 143 13.44 12.90 14.11
N CYS A 144 14.43 12.13 13.66
CA CYS A 144 15.29 12.45 12.52
C CYS A 144 14.62 12.05 11.18
N ARG A 145 15.32 12.30 10.07
CA ARG A 145 14.88 11.83 8.76
C ARG A 145 15.01 10.30 8.73
N PRO A 146 13.97 9.54 8.28
CA PRO A 146 14.00 8.08 8.29
C PRO A 146 15.19 7.45 7.56
N ALA A 147 15.65 8.08 6.47
CA ALA A 147 16.82 7.63 5.72
C ALA A 147 18.13 7.66 6.52
N ASP A 148 18.20 8.41 7.63
CA ASP A 148 19.38 8.49 8.49
C ASP A 148 19.54 7.25 9.38
N VAL A 149 18.50 6.39 9.47
CA VAL A 149 18.50 5.17 10.31
C VAL A 149 18.33 3.89 9.48
N ILE A 150 18.50 3.98 8.16
CA ILE A 150 18.47 2.87 7.21
C ILE A 150 19.89 2.70 6.69
N GLU A 151 20.41 1.49 6.78
CA GLU A 151 21.76 1.17 6.29
C GLU A 151 21.79 1.11 4.75
N PRO A 152 22.94 1.32 4.11
CA PRO A 152 23.06 1.16 2.65
C PRO A 152 22.81 -0.29 2.19
N GLU A 153 21.82 -0.49 1.33
CA GLU A 153 21.38 -1.84 0.88
C GLU A 153 21.85 -2.20 -0.56
N LEU A 154 22.47 -1.26 -1.29
CA LEU A 154 22.79 -1.45 -2.71
C LEU A 154 23.81 -2.58 -2.94
N ASP A 155 24.77 -2.76 -2.03
CA ASP A 155 25.78 -3.80 -2.18
C ASP A 155 25.21 -5.20 -1.92
N GLU A 156 24.21 -5.32 -1.06
CA GLU A 156 23.46 -6.57 -0.88
C GLU A 156 22.68 -6.95 -2.15
N ALA A 157 22.00 -5.99 -2.78
CA ALA A 157 21.30 -6.21 -4.04
C ALA A 157 22.23 -6.60 -5.20
N LYS A 158 23.44 -6.01 -5.26
CA LYS A 158 24.47 -6.42 -6.24
C LYS A 158 24.87 -7.87 -6.02
N GLU A 159 25.10 -8.24 -4.76
CA GLU A 159 25.52 -9.58 -4.38
C GLU A 159 24.45 -10.63 -4.73
N ALA A 160 23.17 -10.29 -4.58
CA ALA A 160 22.04 -11.17 -4.88
C ALA A 160 21.92 -11.56 -6.36
N VAL A 161 22.38 -10.71 -7.28
CA VAL A 161 22.23 -10.91 -8.74
C VAL A 161 23.54 -11.17 -9.49
N LYS A 162 24.69 -11.11 -8.79
CA LYS A 162 26.05 -11.14 -9.37
C LYS A 162 26.31 -12.33 -10.29
N ASP A 163 25.65 -13.46 -10.05
CA ASP A 163 25.90 -14.72 -10.76
C ASP A 163 25.34 -14.71 -12.19
N PHE A 164 24.44 -13.77 -12.52
CA PHE A 164 23.76 -13.74 -13.82
C PHE A 164 23.59 -12.35 -14.43
N THR A 165 23.83 -11.26 -13.69
CA THR A 165 23.82 -9.90 -14.27
C THR A 165 24.69 -8.94 -13.46
N GLN A 166 25.26 -7.94 -14.16
CA GLN A 166 25.93 -6.78 -13.57
C GLN A 166 25.24 -5.47 -14.00
N ASP A 167 24.11 -5.57 -14.71
CA ASP A 167 23.34 -4.41 -15.15
C ASP A 167 22.74 -3.69 -13.93
N ILE A 168 22.96 -2.38 -13.85
CA ILE A 168 22.46 -1.59 -12.72
C ILE A 168 20.93 -1.55 -12.68
N GLY A 169 20.25 -1.66 -13.82
CA GLY A 169 18.80 -1.76 -13.87
C GLY A 169 18.29 -3.02 -13.18
N ASP A 170 18.95 -4.17 -13.41
CA ASP A 170 18.60 -5.42 -12.74
C ASP A 170 18.91 -5.40 -11.24
N VAL A 171 20.06 -4.83 -10.86
CA VAL A 171 20.38 -4.61 -9.43
C VAL A 171 19.30 -3.75 -8.75
N LEU A 172 18.81 -2.71 -9.42
CA LEU A 172 17.73 -1.87 -8.90
C LEU A 172 16.38 -2.59 -8.86
N ILE A 173 16.11 -3.50 -9.80
CA ILE A 173 14.91 -4.36 -9.75
C ILE A 173 14.94 -5.24 -8.51
N ASP A 174 16.09 -5.84 -8.19
CA ASP A 174 16.27 -6.63 -6.97
C ASP A 174 16.13 -5.76 -5.71
N ALA A 175 16.80 -4.61 -5.66
CA ALA A 175 16.72 -3.70 -4.52
C ALA A 175 15.28 -3.21 -4.24
N LEU A 176 14.51 -2.88 -5.29
CA LEU A 176 13.12 -2.41 -5.15
C LEU A 176 12.15 -3.56 -4.83
N TYR A 177 12.42 -4.76 -5.32
CA TYR A 177 11.56 -5.92 -5.21
C TYR A 177 12.36 -7.21 -4.95
N PRO A 178 12.95 -7.41 -3.75
CA PRO A 178 13.94 -8.47 -3.53
C PRO A 178 13.43 -9.90 -3.79
N ILE A 179 12.13 -10.13 -3.63
CA ILE A 179 11.52 -11.45 -3.84
C ILE A 179 10.99 -11.59 -5.27
N THR A 180 10.09 -10.68 -5.68
CA THR A 180 9.42 -10.77 -6.98
C THR A 180 10.31 -10.33 -8.14
N GLY A 181 11.14 -9.32 -7.93
CA GLY A 181 12.17 -8.84 -8.84
C GLY A 181 13.21 -9.91 -9.10
N LEU A 182 13.79 -10.52 -8.06
CA LEU A 182 14.73 -11.63 -8.21
C LEU A 182 14.14 -12.80 -9.01
N GLY A 183 12.91 -13.20 -8.70
CA GLY A 183 12.21 -14.23 -9.45
C GLY A 183 12.00 -13.85 -10.92
N PHE A 184 11.66 -12.59 -11.21
CA PHE A 184 11.58 -12.08 -12.58
C PHE A 184 12.94 -12.15 -13.30
N LEU A 185 14.01 -11.71 -12.64
CA LEU A 185 15.36 -11.70 -13.23
C LEU A 185 15.85 -13.11 -13.53
N LYS A 186 15.66 -14.06 -12.62
CA LYS A 186 15.98 -15.48 -12.87
C LYS A 186 15.26 -16.02 -14.09
N ARG A 187 14.00 -15.65 -14.33
CA ARG A 187 13.27 -16.02 -15.55
C ARG A 187 13.79 -15.31 -16.80
N LYS A 188 14.07 -14.00 -16.71
CA LYS A 188 14.66 -13.19 -17.79
C LYS A 188 15.97 -13.81 -18.30
N TYR A 189 16.80 -14.32 -17.39
CA TYR A 189 18.08 -14.96 -17.69
C TYR A 189 18.02 -16.48 -17.86
N GLY A 190 16.82 -17.07 -17.88
CA GLY A 190 16.64 -18.51 -18.16
C GLY A 190 17.06 -19.46 -17.03
N LEU A 191 17.25 -18.97 -15.80
CA LEU A 191 17.58 -19.77 -14.61
C LEU A 191 16.37 -20.45 -13.99
N GLU A 192 15.17 -19.89 -14.19
CA GLU A 192 13.90 -20.47 -13.75
C GLU A 192 12.89 -20.46 -14.90
N THR A 193 12.06 -21.49 -14.99
CA THR A 193 10.90 -21.49 -15.87
C THR A 193 9.74 -20.71 -15.25
N PRO A 194 8.95 -19.95 -16.03
CA PRO A 194 7.72 -19.35 -15.53
C PRO A 194 6.82 -20.42 -14.92
N ARG A 195 6.34 -20.18 -13.70
CA ARG A 195 5.27 -21.02 -13.14
C ARG A 195 4.01 -20.75 -13.95
N CYS A 196 3.51 -21.78 -14.64
CA CYS A 196 2.20 -21.78 -15.29
C CYS A 196 1.08 -21.64 -14.26
#